data_AF-A0A938UJB3-F1
#
_entry.id   AF-A0A938UJB3-F1
#
_cell.length_a   1.000
_cell.length_b   1.000
_cell.length_c   1.000
_cell.angle_alpha   90.00
_cell.angle_beta   90.00
_cell.angle_gamma   90.00
#
_symmetry.space_group_name_H-M   'P 1'
#
loop_
_entity.id
_entity.type
_entity.pdbx_description
1 polymer ?
#
loop_
_entity_poly.entity_id
_entity_poly.type
_entity_poly.pdbx_seq_one_letter_code
_entity_poly.pdbx_strand_id
1 'polypeptide(L)'
;MTSAPSAPARMHGSLVEVGGVGVLLLGGSGIGKSECALELVMRGHRLVADDVVLIGPDEAGGPAGWSPELVRHYLELRGIGIVHVPSLFGPGSVADRARIELVVRLESWGAGEVERIGLERRTEDVAGFRVEVLHLPVAPGRNIASLVEVGARNHVLRSRGKSGAEELDARVFAILRKEGA
;
A
#
# COMPACT_ATOMS: atom_id res chain seq x y z
N MET A 1 -1.41 33.93 5.23
CA MET A 1 -2.07 33.51 3.98
C MET A 1 -1.07 32.69 3.20
N THR A 2 -1.04 31.37 3.43
CA THR A 2 -0.10 30.46 2.75
C THR A 2 -0.80 29.99 1.47
N SER A 3 -0.21 30.32 0.32
CA SER A 3 -0.71 30.00 -1.01
C SER A 3 -1.02 28.50 -1.14
N ALA A 4 -2.16 28.18 -1.76
CA ALA A 4 -2.50 26.80 -2.13
C ALA A 4 -1.35 26.16 -2.95
N PRO A 5 -1.04 24.87 -2.75
CA PRO A 5 0.06 24.23 -3.44
C PRO A 5 -0.13 24.23 -4.96
N SER A 6 0.96 24.56 -5.65
CA SER A 6 1.14 24.57 -7.10
C SER A 6 1.17 23.15 -7.66
N ALA A 7 0.10 22.72 -8.34
CA ALA A 7 -0.04 21.42 -9.00
C ALA A 7 0.09 20.17 -8.07
N PRO A 8 -0.59 19.06 -8.37
CA PRO A 8 -0.42 17.84 -7.60
C PRO A 8 1.00 17.26 -7.78
N ALA A 9 1.56 16.70 -6.71
CA ALA A 9 2.80 15.95 -6.78
C ALA A 9 2.61 14.68 -7.63
N ARG A 10 3.68 14.22 -8.29
CA ARG A 10 3.64 13.03 -9.16
C ARG A 10 4.60 12.00 -8.59
N MET A 11 4.12 10.77 -8.40
CA MET A 11 4.94 9.64 -7.94
C MET A 11 4.76 8.44 -8.86
N HIS A 12 5.84 7.69 -9.08
CA HIS A 12 5.79 6.42 -9.82
C HIS A 12 5.43 5.28 -8.87
N GLY A 13 4.35 4.57 -9.18
CA GLY A 13 3.80 3.54 -8.32
C GLY A 13 2.38 3.15 -8.72
N SER A 14 1.76 2.30 -7.92
CA SER A 14 0.36 1.88 -8.10
C SER A 14 -0.42 2.20 -6.84
N LEU A 15 -1.62 2.76 -6.97
CA LEU A 15 -2.51 3.04 -5.84
C LEU A 15 -3.73 2.13 -5.95
N VAL A 16 -3.99 1.37 -4.88
CA VAL A 16 -5.10 0.40 -4.80
C VAL A 16 -5.84 0.64 -3.51
N GLU A 17 -7.17 0.61 -3.54
CA GLU A 17 -7.97 0.56 -2.32
C GLU A 17 -8.20 -0.90 -1.90
N VAL A 18 -7.57 -1.29 -0.79
CA VAL A 18 -7.57 -2.66 -0.26
C VAL A 18 -8.41 -2.70 1.01
N GLY A 19 -9.61 -3.28 0.93
CA GLY A 19 -10.53 -3.36 2.07
C GLY A 19 -10.91 -2.00 2.68
N GLY A 20 -10.98 -0.94 1.85
CA GLY A 20 -11.26 0.43 2.29
C GLY A 20 -10.02 1.27 2.61
N VAL A 21 -8.82 0.68 2.63
CA VAL A 21 -7.56 1.38 2.90
C VAL A 21 -6.89 1.74 1.58
N GLY A 22 -6.53 2.99 1.36
CA GLY A 22 -5.71 3.34 0.19
C GLY A 22 -4.25 2.99 0.41
N VAL A 23 -3.76 2.04 -0.40
CA VAL A 23 -2.40 1.50 -0.34
C VAL A 23 -1.60 1.96 -1.54
N LEU A 24 -0.55 2.73 -1.31
CA LEU A 24 0.42 3.13 -2.33
C LEU A 24 1.53 2.08 -2.43
N LEU A 25 1.61 1.38 -3.56
CA LEU A 25 2.67 0.42 -3.89
C LEU A 25 3.84 1.16 -4.55
N LEU A 26 5.00 1.11 -3.89
CA LEU A 26 6.26 1.67 -4.38
C LEU A 26 7.30 0.56 -4.56
N GLY A 27 8.29 0.79 -5.42
CA GLY A 27 9.35 -0.17 -5.68
C GLY A 27 9.99 0.01 -7.05
N GLY A 28 11.11 -0.67 -7.28
CA GLY A 28 11.87 -0.61 -8.54
C GLY A 28 11.03 -0.96 -9.78
N SER A 29 11.51 -0.55 -10.96
CA SER A 29 10.88 -0.96 -12.22
C SER A 29 10.95 -2.47 -12.39
N GLY A 30 9.85 -3.09 -12.84
CA GLY A 30 9.77 -4.54 -13.05
C GLY A 30 9.68 -5.41 -11.78
N ILE A 31 9.52 -4.82 -10.60
CA ILE A 31 9.42 -5.58 -9.34
C ILE A 31 8.06 -6.27 -9.11
N GLY A 32 7.06 -5.97 -9.96
CA GLY A 32 5.73 -6.57 -9.86
C GLY A 32 4.63 -5.67 -9.28
N LYS A 33 4.75 -4.33 -9.35
CA LYS A 33 3.75 -3.40 -8.80
C LYS A 33 2.39 -3.55 -9.49
N SER A 34 2.37 -3.45 -10.82
CA SER A 34 1.16 -3.55 -11.64
C SER A 34 0.54 -4.94 -11.56
N GLU A 35 1.36 -6.00 -11.51
CA GLU A 35 0.91 -7.38 -11.31
C GLU A 35 0.28 -7.59 -9.93
N CYS A 36 0.88 -7.02 -8.87
CA CYS A 36 0.31 -7.04 -7.53
C CYS A 36 -1.01 -6.26 -7.47
N ALA A 37 -1.08 -5.08 -8.11
CA ALA A 37 -2.30 -4.29 -8.20
C ALA A 37 -3.42 -5.05 -8.92
N LEU A 38 -3.12 -5.71 -10.05
CA LEU A 38 -4.05 -6.56 -10.76
C LEU A 38 -4.55 -7.72 -9.90
N GLU A 39 -3.65 -8.43 -9.22
CA GLU A 39 -4.05 -9.56 -8.36
C GLU A 39 -4.96 -9.10 -7.21
N LEU A 40 -4.72 -7.92 -6.64
CA LEU A 40 -5.61 -7.32 -5.65
C LEU A 40 -6.99 -7.01 -6.26
N VAL A 41 -7.05 -6.47 -7.48
CA VAL A 41 -8.32 -6.24 -8.20
C VAL A 41 -9.07 -7.55 -8.43
N MET A 42 -8.39 -8.61 -8.86
CA MET A 42 -8.99 -9.94 -9.04
C MET A 42 -9.56 -10.52 -7.75
N ARG A 43 -9.11 -10.04 -6.58
CA ARG A 43 -9.62 -10.40 -5.25
C ARG A 43 -10.74 -9.47 -4.73
N GLY A 44 -11.22 -8.55 -5.56
CA GLY A 44 -12.32 -7.64 -5.24
C GLY A 44 -11.90 -6.27 -4.69
N HIS A 45 -10.61 -5.94 -4.73
CA HIS A 45 -10.13 -4.61 -4.38
C HIS A 45 -10.23 -3.65 -5.58
N ARG A 46 -9.99 -2.36 -5.37
CA ARG A 46 -10.22 -1.35 -6.41
C ARG A 46 -8.92 -0.68 -6.85
N LEU A 47 -8.65 -0.67 -8.15
CA LEU A 47 -7.55 0.11 -8.71
C LEU A 47 -7.90 1.59 -8.69
N VAL A 48 -6.97 2.43 -8.24
CA VAL A 48 -7.10 3.89 -8.27
C VAL A 48 -6.20 4.49 -9.35
N ALA A 49 -4.94 4.06 -9.38
CA ALA A 49 -3.95 4.52 -10.34
C ALA A 49 -2.85 3.47 -10.53
N ASP A 50 -2.21 3.48 -11.70
CA ASP A 50 -1.01 2.70 -11.98
C ASP A 50 -0.02 3.51 -12.79
N ASP A 51 1.27 3.15 -12.68
CA ASP A 51 2.45 3.84 -13.21
C ASP A 51 2.65 5.27 -12.68
N VAL A 52 1.66 6.15 -12.79
CA VAL A 52 1.70 7.54 -12.32
C VAL A 52 0.56 7.81 -11.35
N VAL A 53 0.91 8.15 -10.12
CA VAL A 53 -0.02 8.59 -9.08
C VAL A 53 0.13 10.09 -8.88
N LEU A 54 -0.96 10.84 -9.08
CA LEU A 54 -1.05 12.24 -8.70
C LEU A 54 -1.46 12.33 -7.23
N ILE A 55 -0.78 13.14 -6.44
CA ILE A 55 -0.99 13.24 -4.99
C ILE A 55 -1.20 14.70 -4.60
N GLY A 56 -2.19 14.93 -3.75
CA GLY A 56 -2.48 16.23 -3.16
C GLY A 56 -3.37 16.12 -1.92
N PRO A 57 -3.61 17.23 -1.21
CA PRO A 57 -4.45 17.21 -0.02
C PRO A 57 -5.89 16.83 -0.36
N ASP A 58 -6.52 16.05 0.50
CA ASP A 58 -7.97 15.91 0.58
C ASP A 58 -8.61 17.02 1.45
N GLU A 59 -9.93 16.97 1.58
CA GLU A 59 -10.71 17.96 2.35
C GLU A 59 -10.33 18.03 3.83
N ALA A 60 -9.85 16.92 4.40
CA ALA A 60 -9.39 16.82 5.77
C ALA A 60 -7.87 17.05 5.89
N GLY A 61 -7.21 17.51 4.83
CA GLY A 61 -5.78 17.84 4.82
C GLY A 61 -4.85 16.64 4.81
N GLY A 62 -5.35 15.43 4.51
CA GLY A 62 -4.55 14.21 4.34
C GLY A 62 -4.12 13.98 2.89
N PRO A 63 -3.15 13.08 2.63
CA PRO A 63 -2.74 12.76 1.26
C PRO A 63 -3.84 11.95 0.56
N ALA A 64 -4.27 12.40 -0.61
CA ALA A 64 -5.11 11.61 -1.50
C ALA A 64 -4.46 11.47 -2.86
N GLY A 65 -4.59 10.29 -3.45
CA GLY A 65 -4.01 9.94 -4.74
C GLY A 65 -5.07 9.60 -5.79
N TRP A 66 -4.76 9.88 -7.06
CA TRP A 66 -5.60 9.57 -8.21
C TRP A 66 -4.76 9.39 -9.48
N SER A 67 -5.36 8.82 -10.52
CA SER A 67 -4.74 8.65 -11.83
C SER A 67 -4.90 9.90 -12.71
N PRO A 68 -3.89 10.28 -13.53
CA PRO A 68 -4.11 11.21 -14.62
C PRO A 68 -5.24 10.75 -15.55
N GLU A 69 -6.04 11.68 -16.07
CA GLU A 69 -7.23 11.36 -16.86
C GLU A 69 -6.95 10.45 -18.05
N LEU A 70 -5.84 10.68 -18.77
CA LEU A 70 -5.46 9.93 -19.96
C LEU A 70 -5.25 8.42 -19.72
N VAL A 71 -4.73 8.04 -18.55
CA VAL A 71 -4.37 6.64 -18.22
C VAL A 71 -5.26 6.06 -17.13
N ARG A 72 -6.33 6.78 -16.76
CA ARG A 72 -7.27 6.38 -15.72
C ARG A 72 -7.87 5.01 -16.04
N HIS A 73 -7.88 4.13 -15.05
CA HIS A 73 -8.46 2.78 -15.11
C HIS A 73 -7.77 1.79 -16.08
N TYR A 74 -6.63 2.16 -16.66
CA TYR A 74 -5.80 1.27 -17.46
C TYR A 74 -4.64 0.69 -16.65
N LEU A 75 -4.21 -0.53 -17.01
CA LEU A 75 -2.98 -1.17 -16.53
C LEU A 75 -2.13 -1.61 -17.72
N GLU A 76 -0.82 -1.48 -17.62
CA GLU A 76 0.13 -2.13 -18.54
C GLU A 76 0.64 -3.41 -17.90
N LEU A 77 0.48 -4.54 -18.60
CA LEU A 77 0.93 -5.84 -18.15
C LEU A 77 1.92 -6.40 -19.17
N ARG A 78 3.16 -6.61 -18.73
CA ARG A 78 4.21 -7.11 -19.62
C ARG A 78 3.83 -8.49 -20.16
N GLY A 79 3.92 -8.64 -21.49
CA GLY A 79 3.54 -9.87 -22.19
C GLY A 79 2.04 -10.00 -22.51
N ILE A 80 1.20 -9.10 -22.00
CA ILE A 80 -0.24 -9.03 -22.32
C ILE A 80 -0.56 -7.74 -23.08
N GLY A 81 -0.03 -6.61 -22.63
CA GLY A 81 -0.31 -5.27 -23.16
C GLY A 81 -1.15 -4.44 -22.21
N ILE A 82 -1.77 -3.38 -22.77
CA ILE A 82 -2.62 -2.46 -22.02
C ILE A 82 -4.01 -3.07 -21.84
N VAL A 83 -4.52 -3.09 -20.62
CA VAL A 83 -5.86 -3.60 -20.29
C VAL A 83 -6.71 -2.51 -19.63
N HIS A 84 -8.00 -2.49 -19.95
CA HIS A 84 -8.98 -1.62 -19.30
C HIS A 84 -9.68 -2.38 -18.17
N VAL A 85 -9.39 -2.01 -16.92
CA VAL A 85 -9.80 -2.78 -15.74
C VAL A 85 -11.33 -2.88 -15.58
N PRO A 86 -12.12 -1.80 -15.72
CA PRO A 86 -13.58 -1.87 -15.57
C PRO A 86 -14.26 -2.76 -16.62
N SER A 87 -13.70 -2.87 -17.83
CA SER A 87 -14.26 -3.74 -18.87
C SER A 87 -14.10 -5.23 -18.54
N LEU A 88 -13.08 -5.58 -17.76
CA LEU A 88 -12.78 -6.97 -17.39
C LEU A 88 -13.42 -7.37 -16.07
N PHE A 89 -13.44 -6.46 -15.09
CA PHE A 89 -13.81 -6.76 -13.70
C PHE A 89 -15.03 -5.96 -13.20
N GLY A 90 -15.65 -5.16 -14.07
CA GLY A 90 -16.83 -4.35 -13.78
C GLY A 90 -16.50 -2.96 -13.18
N PRO A 91 -17.45 -2.02 -13.18
CA PRO A 91 -17.21 -0.65 -12.71
C PRO A 91 -16.81 -0.57 -11.22
N GLY A 92 -17.19 -1.57 -10.42
CA GLY A 92 -16.81 -1.65 -9.00
C GLY A 92 -15.35 -2.03 -8.75
N SER A 93 -14.56 -2.35 -9.79
CA SER A 93 -13.15 -2.73 -9.67
C SER A 93 -12.18 -1.55 -9.68
N VAL A 94 -12.71 -0.32 -9.76
CA VAL A 94 -11.90 0.91 -9.81
C VAL A 94 -12.47 1.97 -8.87
N ALA A 95 -11.63 2.92 -8.49
CA ALA A 95 -12.03 4.14 -7.81
C ALA A 95 -11.28 5.33 -8.39
N ASP A 96 -11.92 6.50 -8.44
CA ASP A 96 -11.32 7.67 -9.08
C ASP A 96 -10.28 8.37 -8.20
N ARG A 97 -10.35 8.17 -6.89
CA ARG A 97 -9.48 8.76 -5.89
C ARG A 97 -9.52 7.91 -4.61
N ALA A 98 -8.42 7.86 -3.87
CA ALA A 98 -8.37 7.29 -2.53
C ALA A 98 -7.44 8.09 -1.62
N ARG A 99 -7.74 8.12 -0.31
CA ARG A 99 -6.79 8.62 0.70
C ARG A 99 -5.65 7.61 0.83
N ILE A 100 -4.41 8.08 0.88
CA ILE A 100 -3.23 7.22 1.05
C ILE A 100 -3.00 7.06 2.56
N GLU A 101 -3.27 5.87 3.08
CA GLU A 101 -3.17 5.57 4.51
C GLU A 101 -1.97 4.67 4.81
N LEU A 102 -1.54 3.90 3.81
CA LEU A 102 -0.43 2.96 3.92
C LEU A 102 0.43 3.01 2.67
N VAL A 103 1.74 3.04 2.85
CA VAL A 103 2.70 2.77 1.79
C VAL A 103 3.25 1.36 1.95
N VAL A 104 3.34 0.64 0.84
CA VAL A 104 4.03 -0.64 0.77
C VAL A 104 5.19 -0.51 -0.22
N ARG A 105 6.42 -0.64 0.30
CA ARG A 105 7.63 -0.72 -0.49
C ARG A 105 7.94 -2.17 -0.82
N LEU A 106 7.86 -2.49 -2.11
CA LEU A 106 8.33 -3.75 -2.66
C LEU A 106 9.85 -3.66 -2.86
N GLU A 107 10.57 -4.59 -2.25
CA GLU A 107 12.04 -4.63 -2.27
C GLU A 107 12.52 -6.00 -2.75
N SER A 108 13.60 -6.04 -3.53
CA SER A 108 14.17 -7.32 -3.94
C SER A 108 14.66 -8.11 -2.72
N TRP A 109 14.45 -9.42 -2.72
CA TRP A 109 14.98 -10.29 -1.67
C TRP A 109 16.49 -10.11 -1.49
N GLY A 110 16.92 -9.93 -0.24
CA GLY A 110 18.33 -9.70 0.10
C GLY A 110 18.81 -8.24 0.01
N ALA A 111 17.94 -7.29 -0.33
CA ALA A 111 18.29 -5.86 -0.40
C ALA A 111 18.43 -5.16 0.97
N GLY A 112 18.20 -5.86 2.10
CA GLY A 112 18.33 -5.28 3.44
C GLY A 112 17.76 -6.15 4.57
N GLU A 113 17.72 -5.58 5.78
CA GLU A 113 17.08 -6.20 6.94
C GLU A 113 15.56 -6.17 6.81
N VAL A 114 14.95 -7.35 6.79
CA VAL A 114 13.49 -7.51 6.84
C VAL A 114 13.04 -7.36 8.29
N GLU A 115 12.08 -6.47 8.55
CA GLU A 115 11.48 -6.37 9.87
C GLU A 115 10.70 -7.65 10.20
N ARG A 116 11.01 -8.26 11.36
CA ARG A 116 10.47 -9.58 11.74
C ARG A 116 9.40 -9.53 12.83
N ILE A 117 9.38 -8.46 13.63
CA ILE A 117 8.59 -8.41 14.87
C ILE A 117 7.39 -7.46 14.71
N GLY A 118 7.50 -6.41 13.87
CA GLY A 118 6.41 -5.45 13.63
C GLY A 118 6.09 -4.62 14.88
N LEU A 119 7.09 -4.31 15.70
CA LEU A 119 6.92 -3.47 16.89
C LEU A 119 7.11 -1.99 16.55
N GLU A 120 7.93 -1.67 15.55
CA GLU A 120 8.21 -0.30 15.16
C GLU A 120 7.18 0.19 14.15
N ARG A 121 6.67 1.42 14.35
CA ARG A 121 5.91 2.12 13.32
C ARG A 121 6.86 2.97 12.50
N ARG A 122 7.08 2.53 11.27
CA ARG A 122 7.85 3.31 10.31
C ARG A 122 6.90 4.22 9.56
N THR A 123 7.34 5.44 9.33
CA THR A 123 6.63 6.41 8.49
C THR A 123 7.60 6.98 7.48
N GLU A 124 7.07 7.40 6.35
CA GLU A 124 7.84 8.10 5.33
C GLU A 124 7.10 9.32 4.79
N ASP A 125 7.85 10.20 4.14
CA ASP A 125 7.29 11.36 3.46
C ASP A 125 6.76 10.96 2.08
N VAL A 126 5.47 11.22 1.88
CA VAL A 126 4.76 11.06 0.61
C VAL A 126 4.23 12.43 0.23
N ALA A 127 4.94 13.14 -0.64
CA ALA A 127 4.56 14.48 -1.10
C ALA A 127 4.30 15.48 0.04
N GLY A 128 5.12 15.46 1.10
CA GLY A 128 4.98 16.33 2.27
C GLY A 128 4.06 15.78 3.37
N PHE A 129 3.49 14.59 3.20
CA PHE A 129 2.64 13.93 4.20
C PHE A 129 3.39 12.75 4.83
N ARG A 130 3.34 12.62 6.16
CA ARG A 130 3.86 11.43 6.86
C ARG A 130 2.84 10.30 6.81
N VAL A 131 3.20 9.20 6.15
CA VAL A 131 2.35 8.01 5.98
C VAL A 131 3.07 6.78 6.53
N GLU A 132 2.34 5.83 7.12
CA GLU A 132 2.90 4.55 7.59
C GLU A 132 3.47 3.75 6.41
N VAL A 133 4.62 3.10 6.59
CA VAL A 133 5.28 2.31 5.55
C VAL A 133 5.57 0.88 5.99
N LEU A 134 5.28 -0.07 5.11
CA LEU A 134 5.66 -1.48 5.22
C LEU A 134 6.64 -1.84 4.11
N HIS A 135 7.73 -2.52 4.47
CA HIS A 135 8.71 -3.03 3.52
C HIS A 135 8.45 -4.52 3.30
N LEU A 136 8.06 -4.89 2.08
CA LEU A 136 7.76 -6.27 1.72
C LEU A 136 8.80 -6.80 0.73
N PRO A 137 9.57 -7.84 1.11
CA PRO A 137 10.54 -8.41 0.20
C PRO A 137 9.86 -9.31 -0.84
N VAL A 138 10.16 -9.06 -2.11
CA VAL A 138 9.71 -9.81 -3.27
C VAL A 138 10.69 -10.93 -3.57
N ALA A 139 10.19 -12.16 -3.54
CA ALA A 139 10.93 -13.38 -3.84
C ALA A 139 10.02 -14.37 -4.59
N PRO A 140 10.58 -15.27 -5.41
CA PRO A 140 9.81 -16.34 -6.05
C PRO A 140 8.99 -17.14 -5.04
N GLY A 141 7.74 -17.45 -5.38
CA GLY A 141 6.82 -18.20 -4.52
C GLY A 141 6.14 -17.39 -3.41
N ARG A 142 6.49 -16.10 -3.22
CA ARG A 142 5.75 -15.23 -2.29
C ARG A 142 4.56 -14.60 -2.98
N ASN A 143 3.38 -14.74 -2.38
CA ASN A 143 2.20 -14.03 -2.81
C ASN A 143 2.15 -12.63 -2.19
N ILE A 144 2.57 -11.62 -2.97
CA ILE A 144 2.69 -10.24 -2.48
C ILE A 144 1.32 -9.62 -2.24
N ALA A 145 0.32 -9.88 -3.10
CA ALA A 145 -1.04 -9.38 -2.89
C ALA A 145 -1.62 -9.81 -1.54
N SER A 146 -1.45 -11.09 -1.15
CA SER A 146 -1.87 -11.59 0.16
C SER A 146 -1.20 -10.84 1.31
N LEU A 147 0.10 -10.55 1.19
CA LEU A 147 0.84 -9.82 2.23
C LEU A 147 0.38 -8.36 2.32
N VAL A 148 0.10 -7.72 1.18
CA VAL A 148 -0.49 -6.38 1.13
C VAL A 148 -1.84 -6.35 1.81
N GLU A 149 -2.73 -7.33 1.54
CA GLU A 149 -4.04 -7.42 2.21
C GLU A 149 -3.91 -7.59 3.73
N VAL A 150 -3.00 -8.45 4.19
CA VAL A 150 -2.73 -8.63 5.62
C VAL A 150 -2.16 -7.34 6.22
N GLY A 151 -1.26 -6.66 5.51
CA GLY A 151 -0.71 -5.36 5.91
C GLY A 151 -1.79 -4.30 6.09
N ALA A 152 -2.70 -4.16 5.12
CA ALA A 152 -3.83 -3.24 5.20
C ALA A 152 -4.78 -3.57 6.38
N ARG A 153 -5.11 -4.85 6.58
CA ARG A 153 -5.93 -5.28 7.74
C ARG A 153 -5.23 -5.00 9.07
N ASN A 154 -3.92 -5.22 9.14
CA ASN A 154 -3.13 -4.95 10.34
C ASN A 154 -3.05 -3.45 10.63
N HIS A 155 -2.91 -2.61 9.60
CA HIS A 155 -2.97 -1.15 9.73
C HIS A 155 -4.31 -0.70 10.35
N VAL A 156 -5.45 -1.25 9.88
CA VAL A 156 -6.77 -0.98 10.46
C VAL A 156 -6.89 -1.46 11.92
N LEU A 157 -6.31 -2.60 12.27
CA LEU A 157 -6.29 -3.06 13.67
C LEU A 157 -5.48 -2.11 14.56
N ARG A 158 -4.32 -1.65 14.08
CA ARG A 158 -3.46 -0.71 14.81
C ARG A 158 -4.07 0.66 14.97
N SER A 159 -4.76 1.19 13.95
CA SER A 159 -5.49 2.46 14.07
C SER A 159 -6.63 2.40 15.10
N ARG A 160 -7.10 1.19 15.45
CA ARG A 160 -8.05 0.91 16.53
C ARG A 160 -7.39 0.57 17.88
N GLY A 161 -6.08 0.75 17.99
CA GLY A 161 -5.31 0.51 19.23
C GLY A 161 -5.02 -0.96 19.53
N LYS A 162 -5.12 -1.87 18.54
CA LYS A 162 -4.77 -3.29 18.71
C LYS A 162 -3.49 -3.63 17.96
N SER A 163 -2.58 -4.36 18.59
CA SER A 163 -1.30 -4.76 18.00
C SER A 163 -0.98 -6.21 18.35
N GLY A 164 -1.05 -7.12 17.37
CA GLY A 164 -0.72 -8.54 17.59
C GLY A 164 0.72 -8.75 18.05
N ALA A 165 1.64 -7.88 17.62
CA ALA A 165 3.04 -7.90 18.05
C ALA A 165 3.17 -7.56 19.56
N GLU A 166 2.53 -6.48 20.00
CA GLU A 166 2.54 -6.07 21.42
C GLU A 166 1.83 -7.10 22.31
N GLU A 167 0.73 -7.68 21.82
CA GLU A 167 0.02 -8.73 22.55
C GLU A 167 0.86 -10.00 22.72
N LEU A 168 1.62 -10.39 21.69
CA LEU A 168 2.51 -11.55 21.77
C LEU A 168 3.71 -11.26 22.67
N ASP A 169 4.31 -10.08 22.53
CA ASP A 169 5.43 -9.62 23.37
C ASP A 169 5.06 -9.68 24.85
N ALA A 170 3.90 -9.11 25.22
CA ALA A 170 3.38 -9.16 26.58
C ALA A 170 3.18 -10.60 27.11
N ARG A 171 2.72 -11.53 26.26
CA ARG A 171 2.55 -12.95 26.63
C ARG A 171 3.88 -13.65 26.85
N VAL A 172 4.87 -13.41 25.99
CA VAL A 172 6.22 -13.98 26.12
C VAL A 172 6.87 -13.49 27.41
N PHE A 173 6.81 -12.18 27.69
CA PHE A 173 7.32 -11.61 28.94
C PHE A 173 6.64 -12.19 30.19
N ALA A 174 5.34 -12.45 30.13
CA ALA A 174 4.60 -13.07 31.23
C ALA A 174 5.03 -14.53 31.50
N ILE A 175 5.36 -15.29 30.45
CA ILE A 175 5.86 -16.67 30.57
C ILE A 175 7.27 -16.67 31.20
N LEU A 176 8.18 -15.84 30.69
CA LEU A 176 9.56 -15.77 31.18
C LEU A 176 9.65 -15.38 32.67
N ARG A 177 8.74 -14.52 33.14
CA ARG A 177 8.63 -14.18 34.57
C ARG A 177 8.14 -15.31 35.46
N LYS A 178 7.33 -16.24 34.93
CA LYS A 178 6.83 -17.39 35.67
C LYS A 178 7.83 -18.53 35.75
N GLU A 179 8.72 -18.66 34.77
CA GLU A 179 9.76 -19.71 34.75
C GLU A 179 11.04 -19.30 35.50
N GLY A 180 11.24 -17.99 35.72
CA GLY A 180 12.35 -17.45 36.51
C GLY A 180 12.07 -17.27 38.01
N ALA A 181 10.94 -17.75 38.52
CA ALA A 181 10.51 -17.71 39.93
C ALA A 181 10.32 -19.14 40.46
#